data_AF-A0A8I1MYC0-F1
#
_entry.id   AF-A0A8I1MYC0-F1
#
_cell.length_a   1.000
_cell.length_b   1.000
_cell.length_c   1.000
_cell.angle_alpha   90.00
_cell.angle_beta   90.00
_cell.angle_gamma   90.00
#
_symmetry.space_group_name_H-M   'P 1'
#
loop_
_entity.id
_entity.type
_entity.pdbx_description
1 polymer ?
#
loop_
_entity_poly.entity_id
_entity_poly.type
_entity_poly.pdbx_seq_one_letter_code
_entity_poly.pdbx_strand_id
1 'polypeptide(L)'
;MNYRNLIFLHIPKAAGTTLHTILEKHYPRSSFYSIVEEPKRHLQEFGERPQKERGKIRLLKGHFPYGGHQHLVGPSTYVTLLRNPVERVISHYYFVKRTPRHYLYERVHAENMDLAAYVGSRVTEELDNGQVRLLCGVDRDIPWGACGREHLEQAKRHITEHFAVAGVLERFDESLALMGHKLDWQWTPHYENQNITREKNEALDPATLDAIRKANELDLELYEWVSARLDKELDDHRDEIARRLDAMQNAKDMARPLDTLRKLVRRPIG
;
A
#
# COMPACT_ATOMS: atom_id res chain seq x y z
N MET A 1 -17.70 -4.04 -16.44
CA MET A 1 -16.93 -3.28 -15.43
C MET A 1 -17.34 -1.81 -15.50
N ASN A 2 -17.66 -1.18 -14.36
CA ASN A 2 -18.05 0.24 -14.29
C ASN A 2 -16.84 1.21 -14.28
N TYR A 3 -15.63 0.73 -14.52
CA TYR A 3 -14.41 1.53 -14.57
C TYR A 3 -13.57 1.17 -15.79
N ARG A 4 -12.80 2.16 -16.24
CA ARG A 4 -11.84 2.07 -17.37
C ARG A 4 -10.41 1.96 -16.87
N ASN A 5 -10.10 2.63 -15.75
CA ASN A 5 -8.77 2.76 -15.19
C ASN A 5 -8.74 2.30 -13.73
N LEU A 6 -7.69 1.59 -13.35
CA LEU A 6 -7.43 1.21 -11.96
C LEU A 6 -6.38 2.15 -11.37
N ILE A 7 -6.58 2.55 -10.12
CA ILE A 7 -5.61 3.35 -9.38
C ILE A 7 -5.19 2.58 -8.15
N PHE A 8 -3.93 2.19 -8.07
CA PHE A 8 -3.36 1.65 -6.85
C PHE A 8 -2.70 2.78 -6.05
N LEU A 9 -3.45 3.31 -5.09
CA LEU A 9 -2.93 4.26 -4.10
C LEU A 9 -2.13 3.45 -3.08
N HIS A 10 -0.82 3.44 -3.25
CA HIS A 10 0.08 2.65 -2.42
C HIS A 10 0.45 3.42 -1.16
N ILE A 11 0.03 2.90 -0.02
CA ILE A 11 0.47 3.35 1.30
C ILE A 11 1.87 2.78 1.57
N PRO A 12 2.88 3.62 1.84
CA PRO A 12 4.22 3.14 2.16
C PRO A 12 4.19 2.10 3.28
N LYS A 13 4.94 1.01 3.06
CA LYS A 13 5.09 -0.12 4.00
C LYS A 13 3.83 -0.98 4.19
N ALA A 14 2.82 -0.85 3.34
CA ALA A 14 1.62 -1.69 3.32
C ALA A 14 1.57 -2.59 2.05
N ALA A 15 2.50 -3.55 1.97
CA ALA A 15 2.55 -4.60 0.93
C ALA A 15 2.76 -4.15 -0.54
N GLY A 16 3.01 -2.88 -0.84
CA GLY A 16 2.90 -2.46 -2.24
C GLY A 16 3.91 -3.06 -3.18
N THR A 17 5.11 -3.50 -2.76
CA THR A 17 6.03 -4.18 -3.70
C THR A 17 5.40 -5.43 -4.31
N THR A 18 4.71 -6.23 -3.51
CA THR A 18 4.00 -7.43 -3.95
C THR A 18 2.83 -7.06 -4.87
N LEU A 19 1.99 -6.11 -4.46
CA LEU A 19 0.83 -5.71 -5.26
C LEU A 19 1.23 -4.99 -6.56
N HIS A 20 2.30 -4.18 -6.55
CA HIS A 20 2.91 -3.61 -7.76
C HIS A 20 3.30 -4.73 -8.71
N THR A 21 4.03 -5.74 -8.23
CA THR A 21 4.48 -6.87 -9.07
C THR A 21 3.31 -7.67 -9.64
N ILE A 22 2.27 -7.90 -8.85
CA ILE A 22 1.05 -8.56 -9.33
C ILE A 22 0.45 -7.73 -10.46
N LEU A 23 0.16 -6.45 -10.22
CA LEU A 23 -0.50 -5.60 -11.21
C LEU A 23 0.36 -5.42 -12.48
N GLU A 24 1.68 -5.26 -12.36
CA GLU A 24 2.59 -5.11 -13.51
C GLU A 24 2.67 -6.35 -14.40
N LYS A 25 2.34 -7.55 -13.89
CA LYS A 25 2.22 -8.76 -14.72
C LYS A 25 0.96 -8.74 -15.60
N HIS A 26 -0.07 -8.00 -15.21
CA HIS A 26 -1.36 -7.97 -15.90
C HIS A 26 -1.57 -6.72 -16.73
N TYR A 27 -0.90 -5.62 -16.38
CA TYR A 27 -0.93 -4.37 -17.14
C TYR A 27 0.37 -4.22 -17.94
N PRO A 28 0.29 -4.19 -19.30
CA PRO A 28 1.45 -3.92 -20.13
C PRO A 28 2.17 -2.64 -19.72
N ARG A 29 3.51 -2.60 -19.86
CA ARG A 29 4.33 -1.44 -19.47
C ARG A 29 3.89 -0.12 -20.11
N SER A 30 3.35 -0.18 -21.33
CA SER A 30 2.81 0.97 -22.07
C SER A 30 1.45 1.47 -21.57
N SER A 31 0.81 0.72 -20.67
CA SER A 31 -0.53 0.99 -20.14
C SER A 31 -0.55 1.33 -18.65
N PHE A 32 0.61 1.45 -18.01
CA PHE A 32 0.68 1.90 -16.62
C PHE A 32 1.68 3.02 -16.38
N TYR A 33 1.37 3.86 -15.40
CA TYR A 33 2.23 4.96 -14.97
C TYR A 33 2.50 4.83 -13.46
N SER A 34 3.78 4.94 -13.08
CA SER A 34 4.24 4.81 -11.69
C SER A 34 4.68 6.16 -11.14
N ILE A 35 4.10 6.56 -10.01
CA ILE A 35 4.53 7.70 -9.21
C ILE A 35 5.37 7.16 -8.06
N VAL A 36 6.59 7.67 -7.88
CA VAL A 36 7.56 7.10 -6.94
C VAL A 36 8.07 8.16 -5.99
N GLU A 37 8.72 9.18 -6.53
CA GLU A 37 9.25 10.34 -5.82
C GLU A 37 8.50 11.60 -6.27
N GLU A 38 8.56 12.66 -5.48
CA GLU A 38 7.94 13.96 -5.77
C GLU A 38 6.48 13.84 -6.30
N PRO A 39 5.55 13.26 -5.52
CA PRO A 39 4.24 12.86 -6.04
C PRO A 39 3.44 13.96 -6.70
N LYS A 40 3.49 15.18 -6.15
CA LYS A 40 2.83 16.36 -6.73
C LYS A 40 3.37 16.68 -8.11
N ARG A 41 4.69 16.72 -8.25
CA ARG A 41 5.37 16.98 -9.52
C ARG A 41 5.05 15.90 -10.54
N HIS A 42 5.19 14.63 -10.17
CA HIS A 42 4.91 13.52 -11.11
C HIS A 42 3.42 13.47 -11.53
N LEU A 43 2.48 13.77 -10.63
CA LEU A 43 1.06 13.89 -10.97
C LEU A 43 0.81 15.06 -11.93
N GLN A 44 1.44 16.20 -11.68
CA GLN A 44 1.36 17.37 -12.56
C GLN A 44 1.93 17.05 -13.95
N GLU A 45 3.16 16.54 -14.02
CA GLU A 45 3.81 16.12 -15.27
C GLU A 45 2.98 15.08 -16.02
N PHE A 46 2.32 14.17 -15.31
CA PHE A 46 1.39 13.22 -15.92
C PHE A 46 0.14 13.92 -16.48
N GLY A 47 -0.45 14.84 -15.72
CA GLY A 47 -1.64 15.61 -16.11
C GLY A 47 -1.44 16.52 -17.32
N GLU A 48 -0.22 17.04 -17.50
CA GLU A 48 0.17 17.89 -18.62
C GLU A 48 0.35 17.12 -19.95
N ARG A 49 0.41 15.78 -19.91
CA ARG A 49 0.54 14.97 -21.12
C ARG A 49 -0.69 15.08 -22.04
N PRO A 50 -0.51 14.94 -23.36
CA PRO A 50 -1.62 14.90 -24.30
C PRO A 50 -2.67 13.87 -23.91
N GLN A 51 -3.96 14.20 -24.08
CA GLN A 51 -5.07 13.30 -23.73
C GLN A 51 -4.95 11.92 -24.41
N LYS A 52 -4.41 11.88 -25.64
CA LYS A 52 -4.13 10.63 -26.38
C LYS A 52 -3.13 9.73 -25.65
N GLU A 53 -2.16 10.30 -24.93
CA GLU A 53 -1.19 9.55 -24.13
C GLU A 53 -1.78 9.11 -22.81
N ARG A 54 -2.44 10.03 -22.09
CA ARG A 54 -3.13 9.72 -20.83
C ARG A 54 -4.20 8.65 -21.01
N GLY A 55 -4.91 8.65 -22.15
CA GLY A 55 -5.93 7.67 -22.50
C GLY A 55 -5.42 6.24 -22.76
N LYS A 56 -4.09 6.06 -22.90
CA LYS A 56 -3.45 4.73 -22.95
C LYS A 56 -3.27 4.12 -21.56
N ILE A 57 -3.20 4.95 -20.53
CA ILE A 57 -2.97 4.50 -19.16
C ILE A 57 -4.25 3.88 -18.59
N ARG A 58 -4.12 2.65 -18.12
CA ARG A 58 -5.15 1.82 -17.48
C ARG A 58 -4.84 1.51 -16.02
N LEU A 59 -3.59 1.72 -15.61
CA LEU A 59 -3.14 1.58 -14.23
C LEU A 59 -2.28 2.79 -13.83
N LEU A 60 -2.75 3.56 -12.85
CA LEU A 60 -1.94 4.57 -12.16
C LEU A 60 -1.57 4.03 -10.79
N LYS A 61 -0.29 4.05 -10.40
CA LYS A 61 0.14 3.43 -9.13
C LYS A 61 1.29 4.17 -8.49
N GLY A 62 1.34 4.20 -7.15
CA GLY A 62 2.40 4.93 -6.46
C GLY A 62 2.03 5.49 -5.11
N HIS A 63 3.00 6.14 -4.46
CA HIS A 63 2.76 6.91 -3.24
C HIS A 63 2.31 8.30 -3.63
N PHE A 64 1.01 8.58 -3.56
CA PHE A 64 0.47 9.92 -3.78
C PHE A 64 -0.85 10.07 -3.03
N PRO A 65 -1.21 11.29 -2.61
CA PRO A 65 -2.49 11.53 -1.98
C PRO A 65 -3.65 11.22 -2.95
N TYR A 66 -4.80 10.88 -2.39
CA TYR A 66 -6.04 10.70 -3.14
C TYR A 66 -6.30 11.90 -4.08
N GLY A 67 -6.80 11.63 -5.29
CA GLY A 67 -7.02 12.64 -6.33
C GLY A 67 -6.45 12.30 -7.71
N GLY A 68 -5.59 11.28 -7.80
CA GLY A 68 -4.97 10.86 -9.08
C GLY A 68 -5.93 10.61 -10.26
N HIS A 69 -7.20 10.27 -10.00
CA HIS A 69 -8.22 10.08 -11.03
C HIS A 69 -8.49 11.34 -11.86
N GLN A 70 -8.27 12.53 -11.30
CA GLN A 70 -8.46 13.80 -12.00
C GLN A 70 -7.53 13.95 -13.21
N HIS A 71 -6.40 13.24 -13.22
CA HIS A 71 -5.43 13.27 -14.31
C HIS A 71 -5.70 12.20 -15.37
N LEU A 72 -6.56 11.20 -15.10
CA LEU A 72 -6.85 10.10 -16.01
C LEU A 72 -8.03 10.41 -16.95
N VAL A 73 -8.06 9.70 -18.09
CA VAL A 73 -9.15 9.82 -19.07
C VAL A 73 -10.15 8.68 -18.86
N GLY A 74 -11.38 9.02 -18.46
CA GLY A 74 -12.48 8.08 -18.27
C GLY A 74 -12.68 7.61 -16.83
N PRO A 75 -13.72 6.79 -16.57
CA PRO A 75 -14.10 6.38 -15.23
C PRO A 75 -12.96 5.59 -14.58
N SER A 76 -12.67 5.90 -13.32
CA SER A 76 -11.56 5.32 -12.59
C SER A 76 -12.05 4.78 -11.25
N THR A 77 -11.42 3.70 -10.78
CA THR A 77 -11.67 3.15 -9.45
C THR A 77 -10.34 2.99 -8.72
N TYR A 78 -10.39 3.04 -7.39
CA TYR A 78 -9.22 2.89 -6.54
C TYR A 78 -9.15 1.52 -5.89
N VAL A 79 -7.92 1.08 -5.63
CA VAL A 79 -7.62 0.04 -4.65
C VAL A 79 -6.49 0.50 -3.76
N THR A 80 -6.49 0.01 -2.52
CA THR A 80 -5.39 0.21 -1.57
C THR A 80 -5.30 -0.93 -0.57
N LEU A 81 -4.18 -0.98 0.12
CA LEU A 81 -3.95 -1.83 1.28
C LEU A 81 -3.45 -0.95 2.41
N LEU A 82 -4.13 -1.02 3.54
CA LEU A 82 -3.68 -0.44 4.80
C LEU A 82 -2.79 -1.46 5.53
N ARG A 83 -2.14 -1.00 6.59
CA ARG A 83 -1.42 -1.85 7.54
C ARG A 83 -1.71 -1.36 8.95
N ASN A 84 -1.59 -2.24 9.94
CA ASN A 84 -1.60 -1.83 11.34
C ASN A 84 -0.62 -0.63 11.52
N PRO A 85 -1.08 0.52 12.03
CA PRO A 85 -0.28 1.74 12.05
C PRO A 85 1.03 1.60 12.85
N VAL A 86 1.01 0.84 13.95
CA VAL A 86 2.20 0.61 14.77
C VAL A 86 3.24 -0.20 13.98
N GLU A 87 2.82 -1.32 13.41
CA GLU A 87 3.66 -2.17 12.55
C GLU A 87 4.17 -1.43 11.32
N ARG A 88 3.37 -0.52 10.75
CA ARG A 88 3.76 0.33 9.62
C ARG A 88 4.90 1.27 10.00
N VAL A 89 4.80 1.97 11.13
CA VAL A 89 5.84 2.90 11.61
C VAL A 89 7.14 2.16 11.94
N ILE A 90 7.07 1.02 12.63
CA ILE A 90 8.23 0.17 12.91
C ILE A 90 8.90 -0.27 11.61
N SER A 91 8.10 -0.76 10.66
CA SER A 91 8.61 -1.17 9.35
C SER A 91 9.20 -0.02 8.54
N HIS A 92 8.68 1.20 8.71
CA HIS A 92 9.22 2.39 8.09
C HIS A 92 10.60 2.72 8.66
N TYR A 93 10.74 2.81 9.98
CA TYR A 93 12.04 3.06 10.65
C TYR A 93 13.13 2.09 10.18
N TYR A 94 12.86 0.79 10.24
CA TYR A 94 13.83 -0.22 9.82
C TYR A 94 14.15 -0.16 8.32
N PHE A 95 13.15 0.16 7.50
CA PHE A 95 13.37 0.39 6.08
C PHE A 95 14.29 1.58 5.82
N VAL A 96 14.08 2.70 6.51
CA VAL A 96 14.99 3.85 6.45
C VAL A 96 16.38 3.45 6.88
N LYS A 97 16.51 2.77 8.03
CA LYS A 97 17.80 2.38 8.61
C LYS A 97 18.63 1.44 7.72
N ARG A 98 17.99 0.61 6.89
CA ARG A 98 18.70 -0.33 6.01
C ARG A 98 18.85 0.11 4.56
N THR A 99 18.30 1.27 4.17
CA THR A 99 18.23 1.69 2.76
C THR A 99 19.05 2.96 2.53
N PRO A 100 20.33 2.87 2.12
CA PRO A 100 21.21 4.03 1.92
C PRO A 100 20.66 5.12 0.97
N ARG A 101 19.81 4.73 0.02
CA ARG A 101 19.18 5.67 -0.93
C ARG A 101 17.96 6.39 -0.38
N HIS A 102 17.49 6.04 0.82
CA HIS A 102 16.33 6.69 1.41
C HIS A 102 16.69 8.11 1.86
N TYR A 103 15.84 9.10 1.60
CA TYR A 103 16.13 10.51 1.91
C TYR A 103 16.37 10.80 3.41
N LEU A 104 15.86 9.94 4.30
CA LEU A 104 16.09 10.00 5.75
C LEU A 104 17.30 9.19 6.23
N TYR A 105 17.96 8.41 5.37
CA TYR A 105 19.01 7.48 5.78
C TYR A 105 20.17 8.18 6.51
N GLU A 106 20.72 9.22 5.89
CA GLU A 106 21.86 9.98 6.44
C GLU A 106 21.52 10.58 7.79
N ARG A 107 20.33 11.18 7.92
CA ARG A 107 19.87 11.80 9.16
C ARG A 107 19.73 10.77 10.29
N VAL A 108 19.09 9.64 10.01
CA VAL A 108 18.91 8.56 10.99
C VAL A 108 20.25 8.00 11.49
N HIS A 109 21.26 7.89 10.61
CA HIS A 109 22.58 7.38 10.99
C HIS A 109 23.46 8.43 11.68
N ALA A 110 23.49 9.66 11.18
CA ALA A 110 24.29 10.74 11.74
C ALA A 110 23.85 11.08 13.17
N GLU A 111 22.55 11.03 13.46
CA GLU A 111 21.98 11.24 14.79
C GLU A 111 21.90 9.94 15.62
N ASN A 112 22.35 8.80 15.07
CA ASN A 112 22.28 7.47 15.68
C ASN A 112 20.88 7.15 16.27
N MET A 113 19.82 7.47 15.52
CA MET A 113 18.45 7.33 16.02
C MET A 113 18.10 5.85 16.24
N ASP A 114 17.67 5.53 17.46
CA ASP A 114 16.87 4.34 17.71
C ASP A 114 15.39 4.59 17.35
N LEU A 115 14.53 3.58 17.55
CA LEU A 115 13.11 3.70 17.20
C LEU A 115 12.41 4.80 18.04
N ALA A 116 12.76 4.93 19.32
CA ALA A 116 12.15 5.92 20.22
C ALA A 116 12.49 7.34 19.77
N ALA A 117 13.78 7.61 19.52
CA ALA A 117 14.25 8.87 18.97
C ALA A 117 13.64 9.15 17.59
N TYR A 118 13.54 8.13 16.73
CA TYR A 118 12.94 8.26 15.40
C TYR A 118 11.48 8.72 15.45
N VAL A 119 10.65 8.10 16.30
CA VAL A 119 9.24 8.48 16.47
C VAL A 119 9.12 9.88 17.08
N GLY A 120 9.94 10.20 18.09
CA GLY A 120 9.94 11.52 18.74
C GLY A 120 10.47 12.66 17.87
N SER A 121 11.32 12.36 16.89
CA SER A 121 12.01 13.36 16.06
C SER A 121 11.11 14.12 15.09
N ARG A 122 9.93 13.57 14.76
CA ARG A 122 9.00 14.11 13.75
C ARG A 122 9.69 14.38 12.40
N VAL A 123 10.67 13.55 12.04
CA VAL A 123 11.47 13.70 10.80
C VAL A 123 10.66 13.67 9.51
N THR A 124 9.41 13.16 9.56
CA THR A 124 8.49 13.17 8.44
C THR A 124 7.05 13.04 8.90
N GLU A 125 6.12 13.70 8.20
CA GLU A 125 4.67 13.63 8.40
C GLU A 125 4.12 12.22 8.17
N GLU A 126 4.85 11.33 7.50
CA GLU A 126 4.45 9.92 7.33
C GLU A 126 4.33 9.17 8.66
N LEU A 127 4.88 9.68 9.76
CA LEU A 127 4.75 9.06 11.10
C LEU A 127 3.55 9.60 11.89
N ASP A 128 2.81 10.57 11.35
CA ASP A 128 1.61 11.16 11.96
C ASP A 128 0.39 10.94 11.07
N ASN A 129 -0.43 9.94 11.42
CA ASN A 129 -1.66 9.60 10.70
C ASN A 129 -1.46 9.48 9.17
N GLY A 130 -0.34 8.87 8.77
CA GLY A 130 0.13 8.86 7.38
C GLY A 130 -0.85 8.18 6.40
N GLN A 131 -1.62 7.19 6.84
CA GLN A 131 -2.61 6.51 6.00
C GLN A 131 -3.84 7.40 5.79
N VAL A 132 -4.35 8.02 6.85
CA VAL A 132 -5.44 9.00 6.77
C VAL A 132 -5.07 10.16 5.85
N ARG A 133 -3.86 10.72 6.01
CA ARG A 133 -3.38 11.81 5.16
C ARG A 133 -3.49 11.45 3.67
N LEU A 134 -2.84 10.36 3.27
CA LEU A 134 -2.87 9.91 1.88
C LEU A 134 -4.30 9.65 1.36
N LEU A 135 -5.15 9.01 2.16
CA LEU A 135 -6.50 8.62 1.73
C LEU A 135 -7.48 9.79 1.71
N CYS A 136 -7.31 10.81 2.55
CA CYS A 136 -8.11 12.02 2.50
C CYS A 136 -7.64 13.02 1.42
N GLY A 137 -6.48 12.78 0.80
CA GLY A 137 -5.97 13.61 -0.30
C GLY A 137 -5.01 14.71 0.12
N VAL A 138 -4.47 14.64 1.34
CA VAL A 138 -3.43 15.56 1.83
C VAL A 138 -2.10 14.82 1.98
N ASP A 139 -1.00 15.55 1.87
CA ASP A 139 0.34 14.99 2.13
C ASP A 139 1.10 15.97 3.04
N ARG A 140 2.24 16.49 2.59
CA ARG A 140 3.04 17.53 3.25
C ARG A 140 2.41 18.93 3.19
N ASP A 141 1.14 19.02 2.77
CA ASP A 141 0.37 20.27 2.71
C ASP A 141 -0.06 20.76 4.10
N ILE A 142 -0.22 19.83 5.05
CA ILE A 142 -0.58 20.16 6.42
C ILE A 142 0.55 19.71 7.36
N PRO A 143 0.91 20.51 8.37
CA PRO A 143 2.01 20.19 9.26
C PRO A 143 1.69 18.99 10.16
N TRP A 144 2.71 18.45 10.81
CA TRP A 144 2.55 17.45 11.88
C TRP A 144 1.51 17.91 12.92
N GLY A 145 0.60 17.01 13.31
CA GLY A 145 -0.44 17.25 14.30
C GLY A 145 -1.66 18.00 13.77
N ALA A 146 -1.66 18.44 12.49
CA ALA A 146 -2.81 19.08 11.86
C ALA A 146 -3.79 18.09 11.22
N CYS A 147 -3.45 16.80 11.15
CA CYS A 147 -4.38 15.77 10.67
C CYS A 147 -5.45 15.51 11.75
N GLY A 148 -6.62 16.10 11.54
CA GLY A 148 -7.76 16.04 12.46
C GLY A 148 -8.89 15.10 12.03
N ARG A 149 -9.97 15.09 12.82
CA ARG A 149 -11.16 14.25 12.61
C ARG A 149 -11.80 14.43 11.24
N GLU A 150 -11.83 15.66 10.72
CA GLU A 150 -12.36 15.94 9.37
C GLU A 150 -11.60 15.20 8.27
N HIS A 151 -10.28 15.00 8.42
CA HIS A 151 -9.45 14.25 7.48
C HIS A 151 -9.80 12.76 7.51
N LEU A 152 -10.00 12.19 8.70
CA LEU A 152 -10.44 10.80 8.85
C LEU A 152 -11.80 10.55 8.18
N GLU A 153 -12.78 11.42 8.44
CA GLU A 153 -14.11 11.28 7.84
C GLU A 153 -14.09 11.51 6.32
N GLN A 154 -13.17 12.35 5.82
CA GLN A 154 -12.94 12.50 4.39
C GLN A 154 -12.31 11.24 3.78
N ALA A 155 -11.32 10.63 4.44
CA ALA A 155 -10.72 9.36 4.00
C ALA A 155 -11.76 8.23 3.92
N LYS A 156 -12.61 8.08 4.95
CA LYS A 156 -13.72 7.10 4.96
C LYS A 156 -14.71 7.34 3.83
N ARG A 157 -15.05 8.60 3.53
CA ARG A 157 -15.90 8.98 2.38
C ARG A 157 -15.24 8.59 1.06
N HIS A 158 -13.99 8.96 0.83
CA HIS A 158 -13.26 8.59 -0.39
C HIS A 158 -13.23 7.08 -0.60
N ILE A 159 -12.93 6.30 0.45
CA ILE A 159 -12.96 4.83 0.39
C ILE A 159 -14.35 4.34 -0.03
N THR A 160 -15.39 4.88 0.58
CA THR A 160 -16.77 4.45 0.32
C THR A 160 -17.23 4.76 -1.10
N GLU A 161 -16.85 5.92 -1.63
CA GLU A 161 -17.34 6.41 -2.93
C GLU A 161 -16.51 5.91 -4.12
N HIS A 162 -15.19 5.71 -3.94
CA HIS A 162 -14.28 5.58 -5.07
C HIS A 162 -13.39 4.33 -5.05
N PHE A 163 -13.29 3.64 -3.91
CA PHE A 163 -12.45 2.45 -3.81
C PHE A 163 -13.28 1.21 -4.05
N ALA A 164 -12.91 0.43 -5.06
CA ALA A 164 -13.44 -0.92 -5.22
C ALA A 164 -13.11 -1.76 -3.97
N VAL A 165 -11.86 -1.66 -3.50
CA VAL A 165 -11.38 -2.35 -2.30
C VAL A 165 -10.38 -1.48 -1.54
N ALA A 166 -10.61 -1.31 -0.24
CA ALA A 166 -9.59 -0.99 0.74
C ALA A 166 -9.40 -2.23 1.62
N GLY A 167 -8.26 -2.90 1.50
CA GLY A 167 -7.92 -4.09 2.28
C GLY A 167 -6.88 -3.80 3.35
N VAL A 168 -6.44 -4.85 4.06
CA VAL A 168 -5.35 -4.77 5.04
C VAL A 168 -4.26 -5.79 4.72
N LEU A 169 -3.00 -5.41 4.91
CA LEU A 169 -1.84 -6.25 4.63
C LEU A 169 -1.87 -7.55 5.44
N GLU A 170 -2.32 -7.49 6.68
CA GLU A 170 -2.42 -8.63 7.60
C GLU A 170 -3.34 -9.73 7.06
N ARG A 171 -4.25 -9.37 6.15
CA ARG A 171 -5.21 -10.23 5.44
C ARG A 171 -5.03 -10.09 3.94
N PHE A 172 -3.78 -10.12 3.47
CA PHE A 172 -3.42 -9.84 2.08
C PHE A 172 -4.15 -10.75 1.08
N ASP A 173 -4.18 -12.06 1.34
CA ASP A 173 -4.80 -13.04 0.45
C ASP A 173 -6.31 -12.79 0.29
N GLU A 174 -7.01 -12.54 1.40
CA GLU A 174 -8.44 -12.19 1.40
C GLU A 174 -8.70 -10.85 0.70
N SER A 175 -7.88 -9.84 0.98
CA SER A 175 -7.95 -8.53 0.33
C SER A 175 -7.76 -8.65 -1.19
N LEU A 176 -6.82 -9.48 -1.62
CA LEU A 176 -6.51 -9.71 -3.03
C LEU A 176 -7.59 -10.55 -3.73
N ALA A 177 -8.15 -11.55 -3.06
CA ALA A 177 -9.29 -12.32 -3.56
C ALA A 177 -10.51 -11.40 -3.77
N LEU A 178 -10.78 -10.50 -2.83
CA LEU A 178 -11.85 -9.51 -2.93
C LEU A 178 -11.60 -8.50 -4.05
N MET A 179 -10.35 -8.04 -4.24
CA MET A 179 -9.98 -7.23 -5.41
C MET A 179 -10.27 -7.97 -6.70
N GLY A 180 -9.85 -9.23 -6.81
CA GLY A 180 -10.10 -10.05 -7.99
C GLY A 180 -11.58 -10.20 -8.28
N HIS A 181 -12.41 -10.39 -7.26
CA HIS A 181 -13.86 -10.49 -7.39
C HIS A 181 -14.49 -9.18 -7.86
N LYS A 182 -14.30 -8.08 -7.11
CA LYS A 182 -14.92 -6.78 -7.41
C LYS A 182 -14.42 -6.11 -8.68
N LEU A 183 -13.18 -6.39 -9.06
CA LEU A 183 -12.58 -5.92 -10.31
C LEU A 183 -12.78 -6.91 -11.47
N ASP A 184 -13.54 -7.98 -11.26
CA ASP A 184 -13.88 -9.01 -12.25
C ASP A 184 -12.64 -9.53 -13.02
N TRP A 185 -11.57 -9.80 -12.26
CA TRP A 185 -10.33 -10.35 -12.81
C TRP A 185 -10.59 -11.77 -13.33
N GLN A 186 -10.39 -11.95 -14.63
CA GLN A 186 -10.44 -13.24 -15.33
C GLN A 186 -9.15 -14.07 -15.15
N TRP A 187 -8.32 -13.70 -14.18
CA TRP A 187 -7.02 -14.29 -13.91
C TRP A 187 -6.79 -14.41 -12.40
N THR A 188 -5.90 -15.33 -12.03
CA THR A 188 -5.53 -15.59 -10.64
C THR A 188 -4.12 -15.04 -10.39
N PRO A 189 -3.94 -14.12 -9.41
CA PRO A 189 -2.64 -13.59 -9.07
C PRO A 189 -1.65 -14.68 -8.64
N HIS A 190 -0.39 -14.55 -9.07
CA HIS A 190 0.71 -15.38 -8.58
C HIS A 190 1.84 -14.53 -8.01
N TYR A 191 2.15 -14.76 -6.73
CA TYR A 191 3.23 -14.11 -5.99
C TYR A 191 3.84 -15.08 -4.98
N GLU A 192 5.13 -14.91 -4.71
CA GLU A 192 5.80 -15.53 -3.59
C GLU A 192 5.60 -14.66 -2.35
N ASN A 193 5.34 -15.29 -1.21
CA ASN A 193 5.43 -14.59 0.07
C ASN A 193 6.89 -14.17 0.25
N GLN A 194 7.18 -12.88 0.09
CA GLN A 194 8.41 -12.34 0.64
C GLN A 194 8.21 -12.34 2.14
N ASN A 195 8.88 -13.26 2.82
CA ASN A 195 8.89 -13.30 4.28
C ASN A 195 9.13 -11.87 4.77
N ILE A 196 8.15 -11.32 5.48
CA ILE A 196 8.34 -10.15 6.30
C ILE A 196 9.39 -10.61 7.30
N THR A 197 10.66 -10.27 7.06
CA THR A 197 11.68 -10.44 8.08
C THR A 197 11.10 -9.73 9.30
N ARG A 198 10.71 -10.50 10.33
CA ARG A 198 10.46 -9.96 11.65
C ARG A 198 11.81 -9.42 12.10
N GLU A 199 12.09 -8.19 11.69
CA GLU A 199 13.26 -7.47 12.14
C GLU A 199 13.19 -7.47 13.65
N LYS A 200 14.30 -7.90 14.28
CA LYS A 200 14.37 -8.41 15.65
C LYS A 200 13.40 -7.68 16.57
N ASN A 201 12.43 -8.44 17.10
CA ASN A 201 11.63 -8.06 18.25
C ASN A 201 12.55 -7.99 19.48
N GLU A 202 13.39 -6.96 19.56
CA GLU A 202 13.75 -6.45 20.88
C GLU A 202 12.43 -6.00 21.52
N ALA A 203 12.23 -6.32 22.80
CA ALA A 203 11.03 -5.94 23.50
C ALA A 203 10.91 -4.40 23.43
N LEU A 204 10.01 -3.91 22.58
CA LEU A 204 9.84 -2.49 22.38
C LEU A 204 9.36 -1.87 23.68
N ASP A 205 10.02 -0.79 24.08
CA ASP A 205 9.65 -0.04 25.27
C ASP A 205 8.18 0.42 25.17
N PRO A 206 7.36 0.22 26.22
CA PRO A 206 5.96 0.63 26.23
C PRO A 206 5.74 2.12 25.91
N ALA A 207 6.63 3.01 26.34
CA ALA A 207 6.48 4.44 26.07
C ALA A 207 6.67 4.77 24.57
N THR A 208 7.57 4.06 23.90
CA THR A 208 7.74 4.15 22.44
C THR A 208 6.48 3.69 21.70
N LEU A 209 5.88 2.57 22.12
CA LEU A 209 4.64 2.07 21.53
C LEU A 209 3.48 3.05 21.74
N ASP A 210 3.37 3.65 22.93
CA ASP A 210 2.36 4.65 23.24
C ASP A 210 2.54 5.92 22.38
N ALA A 211 3.77 6.39 22.22
CA ALA A 211 4.07 7.52 21.34
C ALA A 211 3.67 7.27 19.88
N ILE A 212 3.92 6.06 19.36
CA ILE A 212 3.48 5.68 18.00
C ILE A 212 1.96 5.67 17.92
N ARG A 213 1.27 5.05 18.88
CA ARG A 213 -0.20 4.99 18.93
C ARG A 213 -0.80 6.39 18.96
N LYS A 214 -0.30 7.25 19.83
CA LYS A 214 -0.75 8.64 19.99
C LYS A 214 -0.58 9.46 18.70
N ALA A 215 0.54 9.29 17.99
CA ALA A 215 0.75 9.94 16.71
C ALA A 215 -0.10 9.36 15.56
N ASN A 216 -0.73 8.21 15.76
CA ASN A 216 -1.48 7.48 14.73
C ASN A 216 -2.89 7.07 15.19
N GLU A 217 -3.50 7.84 16.10
CA GLU A 217 -4.83 7.52 16.65
C GLU A 217 -5.92 7.44 15.56
N LEU A 218 -5.88 8.35 14.58
CA LEU A 218 -6.85 8.35 13.47
C LEU A 218 -6.54 7.23 12.47
N ASP A 219 -5.26 6.93 12.26
CA ASP A 219 -4.81 5.79 11.47
C ASP A 219 -5.27 4.45 12.09
N LEU A 220 -5.29 4.34 13.43
CA LEU A 220 -5.79 3.17 14.15
C LEU A 220 -7.29 3.01 13.95
N GLU A 221 -8.05 4.10 14.14
CA GLU A 221 -9.49 4.07 13.93
C GLU A 221 -9.85 3.77 12.45
N LEU A 222 -9.11 4.34 11.51
CA LEU A 222 -9.29 4.05 10.09
C LEU A 222 -9.01 2.57 9.80
N TYR A 223 -7.93 2.01 10.36
CA TYR A 223 -7.57 0.61 10.18
C TYR A 223 -8.64 -0.33 10.73
N GLU A 224 -9.19 -0.05 11.91
CA GLU A 224 -10.29 -0.82 12.51
C GLU A 224 -11.55 -0.73 11.65
N TRP A 225 -11.89 0.47 11.19
CA TRP A 225 -13.04 0.69 10.31
C TRP A 225 -12.90 -0.04 8.96
N VAL A 226 -11.71 0.02 8.33
CA VAL A 226 -11.43 -0.71 7.08
C VAL A 226 -11.48 -2.23 7.34
N SER A 227 -10.96 -2.71 8.47
CA SER A 227 -11.00 -4.14 8.82
C SER A 227 -12.43 -4.65 8.97
N ALA A 228 -13.29 -3.92 9.69
CA ALA A 228 -14.70 -4.25 9.85
C ALA A 228 -15.46 -4.19 8.50
N ARG A 229 -15.13 -3.22 7.66
CA ARG A 229 -15.67 -3.15 6.29
C ARG A 229 -15.23 -4.35 5.47
N LEU A 230 -13.97 -4.76 5.56
CA LEU A 230 -13.44 -5.92 4.87
C LEU A 230 -14.16 -7.19 5.31
N ASP A 231 -14.38 -7.40 6.61
CA ASP A 231 -15.17 -8.54 7.12
C ASP A 231 -16.55 -8.61 6.47
N LYS A 232 -17.26 -7.48 6.44
CA LYS A 232 -18.57 -7.40 5.81
C LYS A 232 -18.50 -7.73 4.31
N GLU A 233 -17.55 -7.17 3.58
CA GLU A 233 -17.43 -7.39 2.14
C GLU A 233 -17.00 -8.83 1.79
N LEU A 234 -16.22 -9.48 2.65
CA LEU A 234 -15.87 -10.89 2.51
C LEU A 234 -17.09 -11.79 2.79
N ASP A 235 -17.87 -11.47 3.82
CA ASP A 235 -19.09 -12.21 4.16
C ASP A 235 -20.18 -12.06 3.09
N ASP A 236 -20.37 -10.85 2.55
CA ASP A 236 -21.34 -10.57 1.48
C ASP A 236 -20.99 -11.31 0.15
N HIS A 237 -19.75 -11.79 -0.01
CA HIS A 237 -19.24 -12.49 -1.19
C HIS A 237 -18.57 -13.83 -0.87
N ARG A 238 -18.96 -14.47 0.23
CA ARG A 238 -18.25 -15.62 0.84
C ARG A 238 -17.84 -16.69 -0.17
N ASP A 239 -18.75 -17.11 -1.03
CA ASP A 239 -18.53 -18.22 -1.97
C ASP A 239 -17.60 -17.84 -3.13
N GLU A 240 -17.68 -16.62 -3.64
CA GLU A 240 -16.76 -16.10 -4.66
C GLU A 240 -15.34 -15.95 -4.10
N ILE A 241 -15.24 -15.45 -2.88
CA ILE A 241 -13.96 -15.27 -2.19
C ILE A 241 -13.32 -16.63 -1.91
N ALA A 242 -14.07 -17.59 -1.36
CA ALA A 242 -13.55 -18.94 -1.08
C ALA A 242 -12.98 -19.59 -2.35
N ARG A 243 -13.72 -19.54 -3.47
CA ARG A 243 -13.25 -20.08 -4.77
C ARG A 243 -11.97 -19.40 -5.25
N ARG A 244 -11.85 -18.08 -5.08
CA ARG A 244 -10.63 -17.34 -5.46
C ARG A 244 -9.45 -17.69 -4.56
N LEU A 245 -9.67 -17.81 -3.25
CA LEU A 245 -8.63 -18.22 -2.31
C LEU A 245 -8.11 -19.63 -2.64
N ASP A 246 -9.00 -20.57 -2.92
CA ASP A 246 -8.61 -21.93 -3.35
C ASP A 246 -7.79 -21.89 -4.64
N ALA A 247 -8.21 -21.10 -5.63
CA ALA A 247 -7.46 -20.94 -6.88
C ALA A 247 -6.07 -20.32 -6.64
N MET A 248 -5.96 -19.33 -5.76
CA MET A 248 -4.69 -18.71 -5.38
C MET A 248 -3.77 -19.70 -4.66
N GLN A 249 -4.32 -20.50 -3.75
CA GLN A 249 -3.57 -21.52 -3.01
C GLN A 249 -3.05 -22.61 -3.96
N ASN A 250 -3.90 -23.11 -4.87
CA ASN A 250 -3.50 -24.07 -5.90
C ASN A 250 -2.39 -23.52 -6.81
N ALA A 251 -2.48 -22.24 -7.22
CA ALA A 251 -1.45 -21.60 -8.02
C ALA A 251 -0.10 -21.51 -7.28
N LYS A 252 -0.12 -21.23 -5.97
CA LYS A 252 1.09 -21.24 -5.12
C LYS A 252 1.70 -22.63 -5.04
N ASP A 253 0.89 -23.67 -4.85
CA ASP A 253 1.37 -25.04 -4.70
C ASP A 253 1.96 -25.61 -6.00
N MET A 254 1.39 -25.26 -7.16
CA MET A 254 1.95 -25.64 -8.47
C MET A 254 3.29 -24.96 -8.79
N ALA A 255 3.57 -23.80 -8.22
CA ALA A 255 4.82 -23.08 -8.45
C ALA A 255 5.98 -23.52 -7.55
N ARG A 256 5.69 -24.07 -6.35
CA ARG A 256 6.71 -24.55 -5.40
C ARG A 256 7.73 -25.53 -6.00
N PRO A 257 7.36 -26.52 -6.85
CA PRO A 257 8.32 -27.42 -7.49
C PRO A 257 9.27 -26.69 -8.46
N LEU A 258 8.74 -25.73 -9.23
CA LEU A 258 9.49 -24.96 -10.23
C LEU A 258 10.49 -23.98 -9.58
N ASP A 259 10.10 -23.36 -8.47
CA ASP A 259 10.98 -22.45 -7.74
C ASP A 259 12.07 -23.20 -6.95
N THR A 260 11.78 -24.41 -6.48
CA THR A 260 12.79 -25.30 -5.88
C THR A 260 13.85 -25.68 -6.91
N LEU A 261 13.44 -26.02 -8.14
CA LEU A 261 14.34 -26.28 -9.27
C LEU A 261 15.14 -25.02 -9.67
N ARG A 262 14.52 -23.84 -9.76
CA ARG A 262 15.22 -22.58 -10.05
C ARG A 262 16.24 -22.18 -8.98
N LYS A 263 15.94 -22.45 -7.71
CA LYS A 263 16.88 -22.22 -6.59
C LYS A 263 18.04 -23.20 -6.59
N LEU A 264 17.84 -24.43 -7.08
CA LEU A 264 18.91 -25.42 -7.27
C LEU A 264 19.86 -25.05 -8.42
N VAL A 265 19.33 -24.49 -9.52
CA VAL A 265 20.15 -24.07 -10.68
C VAL A 265 20.91 -22.75 -10.43
N ARG A 266 20.48 -21.93 -9.47
CA ARG A 266 21.14 -20.65 -9.10
C ARG A 266 22.22 -20.77 -8.02
N ARG A 267 22.56 -21.96 -7.52
CA ARG A 267 23.74 -22.12 -6.66
C ARG A 267 25.00 -21.89 -7.51
N PRO A 268 25.92 -20.98 -7.12
CA PRO A 268 27.23 -20.92 -7.77
C PRO A 268 27.92 -22.27 -7.56
N ILE A 269 28.40 -22.87 -8.64
CA ILE A 269 29.46 -23.86 -8.55
C ILE A 269 30.66 -23.07 -7.99
N GLY A 270 31.22 -23.55 -6.89
CA GLY A 270 32.21 -22.84 -6.07
C GLY A 270 33.48 -22.44 -6.79
#